data_AF-A0A963RRN7-F1
#
_entry.id   AF-A0A963RRN7-F1
#
_cell.length_a   1.000
_cell.length_b   1.000
_cell.length_c   1.000
_cell.angle_alpha   90.00
_cell.angle_beta   90.00
_cell.angle_gamma   90.00
#
_symmetry.space_group_name_H-M   'P 1'
#
loop_
_entity.id
_entity.type
_entity.pdbx_description
1 polymer ?
#
loop_
_entity_poly.entity_id
_entity_poly.type
_entity_poly.pdbx_seq_one_letter_code
_entity_poly.pdbx_strand_id
1 'polypeptide(L)'
;MKKRVTPLLAILALLAPALAFAHPGALADHAHTSFMAGLLHPLTGADHLAAMLAVGVWSALAIRPVWLAPLAFVAMLLAGALAAQAGVVPPGVEPMIATSLLVLGLLVATRAQLPRAAAVALCGAFAFFHGAAHGAELGGGSA
;
A
#
# COMPACT_ATOMS: atom_id res chain seq x y z
N MET A 1 -34.48 1.21 -16.62
CA MET A 1 -34.10 -0.16 -16.19
C MET A 1 -32.69 -0.12 -15.63
N LYS A 2 -32.51 -0.21 -14.31
CA LYS A 2 -31.19 -0.11 -13.65
C LYS A 2 -30.47 -1.45 -13.76
N LYS A 3 -29.44 -1.53 -14.62
CA LYS A 3 -28.60 -2.73 -14.74
C LYS A 3 -27.75 -2.88 -13.47
N ARG A 4 -28.20 -3.72 -12.54
CA ARG A 4 -27.40 -4.17 -11.39
C ARG A 4 -26.41 -5.23 -11.88
N VAL A 5 -25.28 -4.81 -12.44
CA VAL A 5 -24.22 -5.73 -12.92
C VAL A 5 -23.02 -5.77 -11.96
N THR A 6 -23.07 -5.02 -10.86
CA THR A 6 -21.92 -4.75 -9.98
C THR A 6 -21.50 -5.86 -9.01
N PRO A 7 -22.35 -6.80 -8.52
CA PRO A 7 -21.89 -7.76 -7.51
C PRO A 7 -21.13 -8.96 -8.11
N LEU A 8 -21.45 -9.38 -9.34
CA LEU A 8 -20.83 -10.56 -9.96
C LEU A 8 -19.38 -10.29 -10.40
N LEU A 9 -19.11 -9.09 -10.91
CA LEU A 9 -17.77 -8.63 -11.27
C LEU A 9 -16.86 -8.48 -10.04
N ALA A 10 -17.41 -8.04 -8.90
CA ALA A 10 -16.67 -7.94 -7.65
C ALA A 10 -16.29 -9.32 -7.08
N ILE A 11 -17.18 -10.31 -7.20
CA ILE A 11 -16.90 -11.71 -6.79
C ILE A 11 -15.86 -12.36 -7.71
N LEU A 12 -15.92 -12.10 -9.02
CA LEU A 12 -14.94 -12.62 -9.98
C LEU A 12 -13.54 -12.00 -9.75
N ALA A 13 -13.46 -10.73 -9.36
CA ALA A 13 -12.21 -10.07 -9.01
C ALA A 13 -11.57 -10.62 -7.72
N LEU A 14 -12.37 -11.10 -6.76
CA LEU A 14 -11.88 -11.76 -5.55
C LEU A 14 -11.24 -13.14 -5.81
N LEU A 15 -11.53 -13.76 -6.96
CA LEU A 15 -11.01 -15.09 -7.35
C LEU A 15 -9.76 -15.02 -8.23
N ALA A 16 -9.31 -13.82 -8.61
CA ALA A 16 -8.14 -13.59 -9.46
C ALA A 16 -6.73 -13.80 -8.84
N PRO A 17 -6.51 -14.02 -7.52
CA PRO A 17 -5.14 -14.15 -7.00
C PRO A 17 -4.34 -15.36 -7.53
N ALA A 18 -5.00 -16.34 -8.16
CA ALA A 18 -4.35 -17.55 -8.65
C ALA A 18 -3.50 -17.39 -9.93
N LEU A 19 -3.40 -16.17 -10.50
CA LEU A 19 -2.70 -15.91 -11.77
C LEU A 19 -1.48 -14.97 -11.64
N ALA A 20 -1.05 -14.61 -10.43
CA ALA A 20 0.11 -13.74 -10.26
C ALA A 20 1.42 -14.51 -10.48
N PHE A 21 2.13 -14.12 -11.54
CA PHE A 21 3.37 -14.66 -12.09
C PHE A 21 4.45 -15.00 -11.05
N ALA A 22 4.68 -16.29 -10.85
CA ALA A 22 5.90 -16.81 -10.27
C ALA A 22 7.05 -16.73 -11.31
N HIS A 23 7.95 -15.76 -11.15
CA HIS A 23 9.35 -15.83 -11.60
C HIS A 23 10.19 -14.79 -10.82
N PRO A 24 10.93 -15.17 -9.77
CA PRO A 24 11.96 -14.31 -9.19
C PRO A 24 13.14 -14.27 -10.18
N GLY A 25 13.09 -13.30 -11.09
CA GLY A 25 14.14 -13.03 -12.06
C GLY A 25 15.38 -12.43 -11.40
N ALA A 26 16.29 -13.32 -11.03
CA ALA A 26 17.74 -13.25 -11.22
C ALA A 26 18.54 -11.98 -10.80
N LEU A 27 19.47 -12.27 -9.88
CA LEU A 27 20.91 -11.99 -9.97
C LEU A 27 21.38 -10.53 -9.88
N ALA A 28 21.89 -10.22 -8.69
CA ALA A 28 23.20 -9.63 -8.43
C ALA A 28 23.80 -8.63 -9.45
N ASP A 29 23.58 -7.33 -9.19
CA ASP A 29 24.58 -6.27 -9.38
C ASP A 29 24.32 -5.14 -8.35
N HIS A 30 25.25 -4.96 -7.40
CA HIS A 30 24.94 -4.64 -5.99
C HIS A 30 25.11 -3.18 -5.53
N ALA A 31 24.91 -2.16 -6.38
CA ALA A 31 24.83 -0.78 -5.86
C ALA A 31 23.95 0.17 -6.68
N HIS A 32 24.22 0.31 -7.98
CA HIS A 32 23.48 1.25 -8.84
C HIS A 32 22.07 0.75 -9.17
N THR A 33 21.91 -0.56 -9.31
CA THR A 33 20.62 -1.23 -9.55
C THR A 33 19.72 -1.17 -8.32
N SER A 34 20.27 -1.14 -7.10
CA SER A 34 19.49 -1.14 -5.85
C SER A 34 18.73 0.16 -5.62
N PHE A 35 19.34 1.33 -5.88
CA PHE A 35 18.64 2.62 -5.74
C PHE A 35 17.52 2.78 -6.78
N MET A 36 17.82 2.49 -8.05
CA MET A 36 16.82 2.59 -9.12
C MET A 36 15.72 1.54 -8.96
N ALA A 37 16.06 0.31 -8.55
CA ALA A 37 15.07 -0.70 -8.19
C ALA A 37 14.22 -0.24 -7.00
N GLY A 38 14.80 0.37 -5.97
CA GLY A 38 14.07 0.97 -4.86
C GLY A 38 13.11 2.10 -5.27
N LEU A 39 13.49 2.92 -6.26
CA LEU A 39 12.61 3.94 -6.84
C LEU A 39 11.46 3.36 -7.67
N LEU A 40 11.70 2.26 -8.37
CA LEU A 40 10.71 1.61 -9.22
C LEU A 40 9.81 0.62 -8.46
N HIS A 41 10.27 0.12 -7.31
CA HIS A 41 9.55 -0.88 -6.51
C HIS A 41 8.10 -0.45 -6.15
N PRO A 42 7.83 0.80 -5.71
CA PRO A 42 6.46 1.26 -5.49
C PRO A 42 5.53 1.18 -6.71
N LEU A 43 6.10 1.17 -7.93
CA LEU A 43 5.36 1.13 -9.18
C LEU A 43 5.10 -0.30 -9.67
N THR A 44 5.78 -1.30 -9.10
CA THR A 44 5.63 -2.71 -9.50
C THR A 44 4.60 -3.46 -8.65
N GLY A 45 4.32 -3.01 -7.43
CA GLY A 45 3.27 -3.55 -6.57
C GLY A 45 1.90 -2.92 -6.85
N ALA A 46 0.91 -3.72 -7.25
CA ALA A 46 -0.43 -3.22 -7.60
C ALA A 46 -1.19 -2.65 -6.39
N ASP A 47 -1.04 -3.28 -5.23
CA ASP A 47 -1.59 -2.85 -3.94
C ASP A 47 -0.92 -1.57 -3.43
N HIS A 48 0.40 -1.46 -3.48
CA HIS A 48 1.12 -0.24 -3.12
C HIS A 48 0.76 0.93 -4.02
N LEU A 49 0.76 0.72 -5.34
CA LEU A 49 0.38 1.75 -6.29
C LEU A 49 -1.06 2.22 -6.04
N ALA A 50 -2.00 1.29 -5.83
CA ALA A 50 -3.38 1.62 -5.51
C ALA A 50 -3.49 2.42 -4.20
N ALA A 51 -2.78 2.03 -3.15
CA ALA A 51 -2.77 2.74 -1.87
C ALA A 51 -2.19 4.16 -2.01
N MET A 52 -1.06 4.32 -2.70
CA MET A 52 -0.43 5.62 -2.93
C MET A 52 -1.32 6.57 -3.73
N LEU A 53 -1.94 6.07 -4.81
CA LEU A 53 -2.91 6.84 -5.59
C LEU A 53 -4.12 7.22 -4.75
N ALA A 54 -4.67 6.28 -3.97
CA ALA A 54 -5.82 6.54 -3.12
C ALA A 54 -5.52 7.61 -2.06
N VAL A 55 -4.37 7.53 -1.38
CA VAL A 55 -3.93 8.55 -0.41
C VAL A 55 -3.73 9.90 -1.08
N GLY A 56 -3.08 9.96 -2.24
CA GLY A 56 -2.86 11.19 -2.99
C GLY A 56 -4.16 11.87 -3.43
N VAL A 57 -5.06 11.10 -4.07
CA VAL A 57 -6.36 11.58 -4.54
C VAL A 57 -7.24 12.01 -3.37
N TRP A 58 -7.36 11.18 -2.33
CA TRP A 58 -8.16 11.53 -1.16
C TRP A 58 -7.62 12.78 -0.46
N SER A 59 -6.30 12.91 -0.31
CA SER A 59 -5.69 14.09 0.28
C SER A 59 -6.02 15.36 -0.51
N ALA A 60 -5.94 15.32 -1.84
CA ALA A 60 -6.31 16.43 -2.70
C ALA A 60 -7.79 16.84 -2.55
N LEU A 61 -8.68 15.85 -2.38
CA LEU A 61 -10.12 16.07 -2.29
C LEU A 61 -10.58 16.53 -0.90
N ALA A 62 -9.97 16.03 0.19
CA ALA A 62 -10.56 16.11 1.52
C ALA A 62 -9.63 16.62 2.64
N ILE A 63 -8.31 16.65 2.44
CA ILE A 63 -7.33 16.95 3.51
C ILE A 63 -6.54 18.22 3.20
N ARG A 64 -6.35 19.06 4.23
CA ARG A 64 -5.52 20.27 4.13
C ARG A 64 -4.53 20.36 5.30
N PRO A 65 -3.23 20.61 5.02
CA PRO A 65 -2.65 20.77 3.69
C PRO A 65 -2.56 19.44 2.91
N VAL A 66 -2.59 19.51 1.57
CA VAL A 66 -2.69 18.32 0.69
C VAL A 66 -1.50 17.37 0.81
N TRP A 67 -0.34 17.86 1.23
CA TRP A 67 0.87 17.05 1.40
C TRP A 67 0.90 16.28 2.73
N LEU A 68 -0.03 16.54 3.66
CA LEU A 68 0.01 15.97 5.00
C LEU A 68 -0.13 14.43 5.00
N ALA A 69 -1.18 13.91 4.36
CA ALA A 69 -1.43 12.46 4.33
C ALA A 69 -0.38 11.70 3.48
N PRO A 70 0.03 12.19 2.28
CA PRO A 70 1.14 11.59 1.53
C PRO A 70 2.46 11.55 2.29
N LEU A 71 2.81 12.63 3.01
CA LEU A 71 4.06 12.68 3.79
C LEU A 71 4.02 11.67 4.95
N ALA A 72 2.91 11.61 5.68
CA ALA A 72 2.71 10.63 6.75
C ALA A 72 2.81 9.20 6.23
N PHE A 73 2.24 8.94 5.04
CA PHE A 73 2.31 7.64 4.38
C PHE A 73 3.76 7.27 4.06
N VAL A 74 4.52 8.13 3.37
CA VAL A 74 5.93 7.83 3.02
C VAL A 74 6.80 7.64 4.26
N ALA A 75 6.63 8.48 5.29
CA ALA A 75 7.41 8.37 6.51
C ALA A 75 7.17 7.04 7.25
N MET A 76 5.90 6.63 7.37
CA MET A 76 5.55 5.39 8.05
C MET A 76 5.83 4.14 7.21
N LEU A 77 5.77 4.25 5.87
CA LEU A 77 6.23 3.20 4.96
C LEU A 77 7.71 2.90 5.18
N LEU A 78 8.55 3.93 5.25
CA LEU A 78 9.97 3.77 5.55
C LEU A 78 10.18 3.16 6.95
N ALA A 79 9.43 3.64 7.95
CA ALA A 79 9.52 3.10 9.31
C ALA A 79 9.16 1.61 9.37
N GLY A 80 8.11 1.17 8.67
CA GLY A 80 7.72 -0.23 8.57
C GLY A 80 8.79 -1.08 7.88
N ALA A 81 9.37 -0.60 6.79
CA ALA A 81 10.43 -1.30 6.07
C ALA A 81 11.70 -1.47 6.92
N LEU A 82 12.09 -0.44 7.68
CA LEU A 82 13.21 -0.52 8.60
C LEU A 82 12.92 -1.45 9.79
N ALA A 83 11.69 -1.43 10.32
CA ALA A 83 11.29 -2.35 11.39
C ALA A 83 11.38 -3.82 10.95
N ALA A 84 10.87 -4.15 9.77
CA ALA A 84 10.95 -5.51 9.23
C ALA A 84 12.40 -5.95 8.98
N GLN A 85 13.27 -5.05 8.46
CA GLN A 85 14.71 -5.34 8.33
C GLN A 85 15.41 -5.54 9.68
N ALA A 86 14.91 -4.90 10.75
CA ALA A 86 15.37 -5.13 12.11
C ALA A 86 14.78 -6.42 12.75
N GLY A 87 14.05 -7.24 11.98
CA GLY A 87 13.42 -8.47 12.44
C GLY A 87 12.07 -8.27 13.14
N VAL A 88 11.51 -7.06 13.10
CA VAL A 88 10.20 -6.74 13.71
C VAL A 88 9.14 -6.71 12.63
N VAL A 89 8.49 -7.85 12.40
CA VAL A 89 7.34 -7.96 11.50
C VAL A 89 6.08 -8.14 12.36
N PRO A 90 5.13 -7.18 12.34
CA PRO A 90 3.88 -7.33 13.07
C PRO A 90 3.03 -8.46 12.48
N PRO A 91 2.22 -9.18 13.28
CA PRO A 91 1.29 -10.16 12.74
C PRO A 91 0.21 -9.48 11.88
N GLY A 92 -0.32 -10.21 10.90
CA GLY A 92 -1.46 -9.74 10.09
C GLY A 92 -1.12 -8.65 9.08
N VAL A 93 0.07 -8.69 8.48
CA VAL A 93 0.48 -7.75 7.43
C VAL A 93 -0.49 -7.79 6.24
N GLU A 94 -0.73 -8.97 5.67
CA GLU A 94 -1.61 -9.16 4.51
C GLU A 94 -3.04 -8.65 4.75
N PRO A 95 -3.75 -9.02 5.85
CA PRO A 95 -5.10 -8.52 6.08
C PRO A 95 -5.13 -7.00 6.33
N MET A 96 -4.07 -6.42 6.89
CA MET A 96 -3.97 -4.97 7.06
C MET A 96 -3.77 -4.23 5.74
N ILE A 97 -3.00 -4.80 4.80
CA ILE A 97 -2.88 -4.31 3.42
C ILE A 97 -4.23 -4.40 2.70
N ALA A 98 -4.93 -5.54 2.79
CA ALA A 98 -6.25 -5.67 2.17
C ALA A 98 -7.27 -4.66 2.75
N THR A 99 -7.24 -4.46 4.06
CA THR A 99 -8.10 -3.50 4.76
C THR A 99 -7.76 -2.06 4.36
N SER A 100 -6.48 -1.73 4.15
CA SER A 100 -6.07 -0.39 3.73
C SER A 100 -6.72 0.01 2.41
N LEU A 101 -6.72 -0.89 1.41
CA LEU A 101 -7.30 -0.63 0.09
C LEU A 101 -8.80 -0.40 0.17
N LEU A 102 -9.50 -1.19 0.97
CA LEU A 102 -10.93 -1.03 1.19
C LEU A 102 -11.24 0.32 1.84
N VAL A 103 -10.54 0.64 2.93
CA VAL A 103 -10.78 1.87 3.71
C VAL A 103 -10.40 3.11 2.91
N LEU A 104 -9.20 3.15 2.30
CA LEU A 104 -8.75 4.26 1.47
C LEU A 104 -9.65 4.44 0.24
N GLY A 105 -10.07 3.34 -0.40
CA GLY A 105 -11.03 3.38 -1.50
C GLY A 105 -12.37 3.99 -1.08
N LEU A 106 -12.87 3.65 0.11
CA LEU A 106 -14.11 4.24 0.65
C LEU A 106 -13.93 5.72 0.97
N LEU A 107 -12.79 6.11 1.53
CA LEU A 107 -12.46 7.52 1.81
C LEU A 107 -12.42 8.35 0.52
N VAL A 108 -11.82 7.83 -0.55
CA VAL A 108 -11.85 8.45 -1.89
C VAL A 108 -13.29 8.55 -2.41
N ALA A 109 -14.04 7.45 -2.39
CA ALA A 109 -15.39 7.37 -2.96
C ALA A 109 -16.39 8.31 -2.25
N THR A 110 -16.27 8.44 -0.93
CA THR A 110 -17.16 9.28 -0.10
C THR A 110 -16.65 10.71 0.06
N ARG A 111 -15.38 10.97 -0.29
CA ARG A 111 -14.68 12.23 -0.01
C ARG A 111 -14.74 12.62 1.46
N ALA A 112 -14.72 11.62 2.34
CA ALA A 112 -14.87 11.84 3.77
C ALA A 112 -13.79 12.78 4.30
N GLN A 113 -14.21 13.82 5.02
CA GLN A 113 -13.31 14.78 5.66
C GLN A 113 -13.04 14.33 7.09
N LEU A 114 -11.81 13.87 7.34
CA LEU A 114 -11.37 13.48 8.67
C LEU A 114 -10.61 14.62 9.35
N PRO A 115 -10.65 14.72 10.68
CA PRO A 115 -9.71 15.54 11.42
C PRO A 115 -8.27 15.18 11.04
N ARG A 116 -7.38 16.18 10.95
CA ARG A 116 -5.99 16.00 10.50
C ARG A 116 -5.26 14.87 11.22
N ALA A 117 -5.42 14.79 12.55
CA ALA A 117 -4.80 13.74 13.35
C ALA A 117 -5.28 12.34 12.97
N ALA A 118 -6.58 12.16 12.70
CA ALA A 118 -7.14 10.89 12.27
C ALA A 118 -6.66 10.51 10.86
N ALA A 119 -6.57 11.48 9.95
CA ALA A 119 -6.03 11.25 8.60
C ALA A 119 -4.56 10.78 8.66
N VAL A 120 -3.73 11.46 9.45
CA VAL A 120 -2.32 11.10 9.65
C VAL A 120 -2.19 9.72 10.29
N ALA A 121 -2.95 9.45 11.35
CA ALA A 121 -2.90 8.18 12.05
C ALA A 121 -3.33 7.01 11.15
N LEU A 122 -4.43 7.16 10.41
CA LEU A 122 -4.96 6.13 9.52
C LEU A 122 -4.02 5.84 8.35
N CYS A 123 -3.58 6.88 7.62
CA CYS A 123 -2.63 6.71 6.52
C CYS A 123 -1.30 6.15 7.00
N GLY A 124 -0.80 6.64 8.15
CA GLY A 124 0.45 6.16 8.74
C GLY A 124 0.38 4.71 9.19
N ALA A 125 -0.70 4.30 9.86
CA ALA A 125 -0.90 2.93 10.30
C ALA A 125 -0.88 1.96 9.12
N PHE A 126 -1.66 2.23 8.07
CA PHE A 126 -1.65 1.38 6.88
C PHE A 126 -0.29 1.37 6.19
N ALA A 127 0.33 2.54 6.01
CA ALA A 127 1.65 2.64 5.40
C ALA A 127 2.70 1.80 6.13
N PHE A 128 2.65 1.72 7.46
CA PHE A 128 3.57 0.89 8.23
C PHE A 128 3.49 -0.59 7.83
N PHE A 129 2.29 -1.15 7.64
CA PHE A 129 2.14 -2.55 7.21
C PHE A 129 2.60 -2.77 5.77
N HIS A 130 2.29 -1.83 4.86
CA HIS A 130 2.85 -1.84 3.49
C HIS A 130 4.39 -1.80 3.51
N GLY A 131 4.98 -1.03 4.42
CA GLY A 131 6.42 -0.93 4.61
C GLY A 131 7.00 -2.22 5.17
N ALA A 132 6.36 -2.81 6.18
CA ALA A 132 6.80 -4.05 6.80
C ALA A 132 6.83 -5.22 5.80
N ALA A 133 5.82 -5.34 4.92
CA ALA A 133 5.84 -6.33 3.83
C ALA A 133 7.08 -6.18 2.94
N HIS A 134 7.33 -4.96 2.44
CA HIS A 134 8.48 -4.68 1.58
C HIS A 134 9.82 -4.92 2.30
N GLY A 135 9.93 -4.49 3.56
CA GLY A 135 11.16 -4.69 4.33
C GLY A 135 11.48 -6.16 4.57
N ALA A 136 10.46 -7.00 4.76
CA ALA A 136 10.63 -8.45 4.93
C ALA A 136 11.13 -9.10 3.62
N GLU A 137 10.54 -8.73 2.48
CA GLU A 137 10.93 -9.24 1.16
C GLU A 137 12.38 -8.88 0.81
N LEU A 138 12.82 -7.66 1.14
CA LEU A 138 14.20 -7.22 0.95
C LEU A 138 15.21 -8.04 1.78
N GLY A 139 14.79 -8.50 2.96
CA GLY A 139 15.58 -9.36 3.84
C GLY A 139 15.55 -10.85 3.45
N GLY A 140 14.84 -11.24 2.40
CA GLY A 140 14.66 -12.63 1.97
C GLY A 140 13.62 -13.41 2.79
N GLY A 141 12.82 -12.73 3.62
CA GLY A 141 11.68 -13.33 4.33
C GLY A 141 10.38 -13.18 3.53
N SER A 142 9.54 -14.21 3.50
CA SER A 142 8.14 -14.07 3.09
C SER A 142 7.33 -13.54 4.28
N ALA A 143 6.71 -12.37 4.11
CA ALA A 143 5.79 -11.77 5.08
C ALA A 143 4.46 -12.55 5.19
#